data_AF-A0AA40JDU1-F1
#
_entry.id   AF-A0AA40JDU1-F1
#
_cell.length_a   1.000
_cell.length_b   1.000
_cell.length_c   1.000
_cell.angle_alpha   90.00
_cell.angle_beta   90.00
_cell.angle_gamma   90.00
#
_symmetry.space_group_name_H-M   'P 1'
#
loop_
_entity.id
_entity.type
_entity.pdbx_description
1 polymer ?
#
loop_
_entity_poly.entity_id
_entity_poly.type
_entity_poly.pdbx_seq_one_letter_code
_entity_poly.pdbx_strand_id
1 'polypeptide(L)'
;MNIIDAAYAVVHDYPGGSESLAPRLGMSAAVLRNKVNPNNATHHLGLADAVRATDVANDDRMLEAWAATRGYALVKLPSAVDCCDAAIVELMGKAWSTHGDVGQEIVKTLEDGRVERHEIERVDHRIFKHAQVLLDISARLRGMAE
;
A
#
# COMPACT_ATOMS: atom_id res chain seq x y z
N MET A 1 -2.69 -12.90 -2.30
CA MET A 1 -1.24 -13.15 -2.44
C MET A 1 -0.67 -13.36 -1.04
N ASN A 2 0.11 -14.41 -0.79
CA ASN A 2 0.75 -14.58 0.53
C ASN A 2 2.01 -13.68 0.61
N ILE A 3 2.56 -13.49 1.80
CA ILE A 3 3.69 -12.57 2.03
C ILE A 3 4.98 -12.99 1.29
N ILE A 4 5.19 -14.30 1.07
CA ILE A 4 6.38 -14.83 0.39
C ILE A 4 6.28 -14.60 -1.11
N ASP A 5 5.10 -14.80 -1.70
CA ASP A 5 4.84 -14.47 -3.11
C ASP A 5 5.05 -12.98 -3.35
N ALA A 6 4.62 -12.13 -2.41
CA ALA A 6 4.83 -10.69 -2.47
C ALA A 6 6.33 -10.35 -2.43
N ALA A 7 7.09 -10.97 -1.51
CA ALA A 7 8.54 -10.77 -1.42
C ALA A 7 9.28 -11.22 -2.69
N TYR A 8 8.88 -12.37 -3.25
CA TYR A 8 9.40 -12.86 -4.52
C TYR A 8 9.16 -11.83 -5.63
N ALA A 9 7.92 -11.34 -5.78
CA ALA A 9 7.56 -10.37 -6.80
C ALA A 9 8.31 -9.04 -6.62
N VAL A 10 8.42 -8.51 -5.39
CA VAL A 10 9.21 -7.30 -5.10
C VAL A 10 10.66 -7.42 -5.58
N VAL A 11 11.31 -8.55 -5.30
CA VAL A 11 12.71 -8.76 -5.70
C VAL A 11 12.85 -8.97 -7.21
N HIS A 12 11.94 -9.71 -7.84
CA HIS A 12 12.03 -10.05 -9.26
C HIS A 12 11.59 -8.92 -10.19
N ASP A 13 10.65 -8.09 -9.77
CA ASP A 13 10.15 -6.95 -10.56
C ASP A 13 11.00 -5.69 -10.38
N TYR A 14 11.85 -5.63 -9.34
CA TYR A 14 12.79 -4.54 -9.16
C TYR A 14 13.74 -4.44 -10.38
N PRO A 15 14.07 -3.24 -10.90
CA PRO A 15 14.96 -3.10 -12.06
C PRO A 15 16.34 -3.77 -11.86
N GLY A 16 16.61 -4.81 -12.65
CA GLY A 16 17.80 -5.67 -12.53
C GLY A 16 17.71 -6.76 -11.44
N GLY A 17 16.52 -6.93 -10.86
CA GLY A 17 16.13 -8.00 -9.96
C GLY A 17 17.04 -8.12 -8.73
N SER A 18 17.27 -9.37 -8.31
CA SER A 18 18.17 -9.68 -7.20
C SER A 18 19.60 -9.17 -7.39
N GLU A 19 20.09 -9.07 -8.63
CA GLU A 19 21.46 -8.63 -8.91
C GLU A 19 21.67 -7.16 -8.56
N SER A 20 20.65 -6.32 -8.81
CA SER A 20 20.69 -4.89 -8.46
C SER A 20 20.23 -4.61 -7.02
N LEU A 21 19.24 -5.35 -6.52
CA LEU A 21 18.66 -5.08 -5.20
C LEU A 21 19.54 -5.60 -4.06
N ALA A 22 20.09 -6.81 -4.17
CA ALA A 22 20.81 -7.47 -3.07
C ALA A 22 22.02 -6.68 -2.53
N PRO A 23 22.87 -6.04 -3.38
CA PRO A 23 23.97 -5.22 -2.88
C PRO A 23 23.49 -4.04 -2.03
N ARG A 24 22.33 -3.45 -2.37
CA ARG A 24 21.71 -2.36 -1.58
C ARG A 24 21.17 -2.85 -0.23
N LEU A 25 20.96 -4.15 -0.08
CA LEU A 25 20.58 -4.82 1.17
C LEU A 25 21.78 -5.41 1.92
N GLY A 26 23.00 -5.23 1.41
CA GLY A 26 24.23 -5.74 2.03
C GLY A 26 24.40 -7.26 1.92
N MET A 27 23.85 -7.90 0.88
CA MET A 27 23.99 -9.34 0.64
C MET A 27 24.24 -9.66 -0.84
N SER A 28 24.60 -10.92 -1.14
CA SER A 28 24.76 -11.36 -2.52
C SER A 28 23.40 -11.64 -3.19
N ALA A 29 23.35 -11.51 -4.52
CA ALA A 29 22.14 -11.80 -5.29
C ALA A 29 21.64 -13.23 -5.09
N ALA A 30 22.56 -14.21 -5.00
CA ALA A 30 22.23 -15.60 -4.72
C ALA A 30 21.57 -15.78 -3.34
N VAL A 31 22.05 -15.06 -2.31
CA VAL A 31 21.44 -15.10 -0.97
C VAL A 31 20.03 -14.51 -1.01
N LEU A 32 19.85 -13.33 -1.62
CA LEU A 32 18.52 -12.70 -1.69
C LEU A 32 17.53 -13.56 -2.47
N ARG A 33 17.94 -14.08 -3.63
CA ARG A 33 17.13 -14.98 -4.47
C ARG A 33 16.71 -16.24 -3.71
N ASN A 34 17.62 -16.82 -2.93
CA ASN A 34 17.29 -17.96 -2.07
C ASN A 34 16.34 -17.58 -0.93
N LYS A 35 16.50 -16.38 -0.34
CA LYS A 35 15.66 -15.88 0.75
C LYS A 35 14.20 -15.64 0.36
N VAL A 36 13.96 -15.24 -0.89
CA VAL A 36 12.60 -14.99 -1.42
C VAL A 36 12.04 -16.14 -2.23
N ASN A 37 12.78 -17.24 -2.40
CA ASN A 37 12.28 -18.42 -3.10
C ASN A 37 11.19 -19.11 -2.26
N PRO A 38 9.92 -19.17 -2.72
CA PRO A 38 8.83 -19.79 -1.97
C PRO A 38 9.02 -21.30 -1.73
N ASN A 39 9.90 -21.94 -2.50
CA ASN A 39 10.22 -23.36 -2.36
C ASN A 39 11.41 -23.63 -1.41
N ASN A 40 12.00 -22.59 -0.81
CA ASN A 40 13.14 -22.74 0.10
C ASN A 40 12.69 -22.75 1.58
N ALA A 41 12.98 -23.85 2.27
CA ALA A 41 12.60 -24.06 3.67
C ALA A 41 13.70 -23.73 4.70
N THR A 42 14.85 -23.18 4.28
CA THR A 42 16.02 -23.01 5.17
C THR A 42 16.49 -21.57 5.29
N HIS A 43 16.57 -20.85 4.17
CA HIS A 43 17.03 -19.47 4.16
C HIS A 43 15.81 -18.59 3.98
N HIS A 44 15.27 -18.08 5.08
CA HIS A 44 14.10 -17.21 5.04
C HIS A 44 14.49 -15.74 4.96
N LEU A 45 13.65 -14.93 4.30
CA LEU A 45 13.73 -13.47 4.39
C LEU A 45 13.35 -13.04 5.82
N GLY A 46 14.30 -12.45 6.54
CA GLY A 46 14.04 -11.93 7.88
C GLY A 46 13.23 -10.63 7.84
N LEU A 47 12.58 -10.26 8.94
CA LEU A 47 11.75 -9.04 9.00
C LEU A 47 12.55 -7.77 8.66
N ALA A 48 13.77 -7.63 9.18
CA ALA A 48 14.63 -6.49 8.87
C ALA A 48 15.07 -6.46 7.40
N ASP A 49 15.20 -7.63 6.74
CA ASP A 49 15.48 -7.69 5.30
C ASP A 49 14.26 -7.25 4.50
N ALA A 50 13.06 -7.70 4.88
CA ALA A 50 11.81 -7.32 4.24
C ALA A 50 11.55 -5.82 4.32
N VAL A 51 11.71 -5.20 5.50
CA VAL A 51 11.57 -3.74 5.66
C VAL A 51 12.55 -2.99 4.78
N ARG A 52 13.85 -3.36 4.81
CA ARG A 52 14.85 -2.72 3.95
C ARG A 52 14.55 -2.91 2.47
N ALA A 53 14.09 -4.10 2.05
CA ALA A 53 13.71 -4.37 0.68
C ALA A 53 12.54 -3.49 0.24
N THR A 54 11.51 -3.34 1.08
CA THR A 54 10.38 -2.42 0.84
C THR A 54 10.85 -0.98 0.68
N ASP A 55 11.70 -0.47 1.57
CA ASP A 55 12.20 0.92 1.51
C ASP A 55 13.05 1.17 0.25
N VAL A 56 13.95 0.24 -0.05
CA VAL A 56 14.92 0.35 -1.15
C VAL A 56 14.26 0.20 -2.52
N ALA A 57 13.26 -0.68 -2.61
CA ALA A 57 12.44 -0.87 -3.81
C ALA A 57 11.31 0.16 -3.93
N ASN A 58 10.97 0.86 -2.84
CA ASN A 58 9.78 1.70 -2.71
C ASN A 58 8.51 0.95 -3.12
N ASP A 59 8.34 -0.24 -2.55
CA ASP A 59 7.28 -1.20 -2.90
C ASP A 59 6.62 -1.79 -1.63
N ASP A 60 5.36 -1.41 -1.44
CA ASP A 60 4.57 -1.70 -0.25
C ASP A 60 3.87 -3.09 -0.31
N ARG A 61 4.04 -3.88 -1.39
CA ARG A 61 3.32 -5.16 -1.60
C ARG A 61 3.47 -6.18 -0.47
N MET A 62 4.65 -6.24 0.16
CA MET A 62 4.86 -7.13 1.32
C MET A 62 4.03 -6.70 2.53
N LEU A 63 3.92 -5.39 2.77
CA LEU A 63 3.11 -4.81 3.84
C LEU A 63 1.62 -5.03 3.56
N GLU A 64 1.18 -4.79 2.32
CA GLU A 64 -0.20 -5.02 1.86
C GLU A 64 -0.62 -6.48 2.01
N ALA A 65 0.25 -7.41 1.58
CA ALA A 65 -0.01 -8.84 1.71
C ALA A 65 -0.15 -9.25 3.18
N TRP A 66 0.69 -8.72 4.08
CA TRP A 66 0.56 -9.00 5.50
C TRP A 66 -0.74 -8.44 6.09
N ALA A 67 -1.08 -7.17 5.81
CA ALA A 67 -2.32 -6.57 6.26
C ALA A 67 -3.55 -7.37 5.82
N ALA A 68 -3.58 -7.78 4.54
CA ALA A 68 -4.67 -8.57 3.97
C ALA A 68 -4.86 -9.92 4.67
N THR A 69 -3.78 -10.61 5.06
CA THR A 69 -3.90 -11.89 5.82
C THR A 69 -4.56 -11.75 7.18
N ARG A 70 -4.69 -10.51 7.67
CA ARG A 70 -5.26 -10.17 8.97
C ARG A 70 -6.61 -9.46 8.85
N GLY A 71 -7.13 -9.30 7.63
CA GLY A 71 -8.36 -8.54 7.38
C GLY A 71 -8.18 -7.03 7.58
N TYR A 72 -6.94 -6.53 7.51
CA TYR A 72 -6.64 -5.11 7.53
C TYR A 72 -6.33 -4.62 6.13
N ALA A 73 -6.49 -3.32 5.94
CA ALA A 73 -6.01 -2.61 4.78
C ALA A 73 -5.17 -1.41 5.21
N LEU A 74 -4.32 -0.97 4.29
CA LEU A 74 -3.37 0.10 4.54
C LEU A 74 -3.87 1.39 3.91
N VAL A 75 -3.71 2.47 4.65
CA VAL A 75 -3.97 3.82 4.15
C VAL A 75 -2.69 4.60 4.32
N LYS A 76 -2.04 4.93 3.19
CA LYS A 76 -0.80 5.71 3.21
C LYS A 76 -1.11 7.11 3.69
N LEU A 77 -0.47 7.52 4.79
CA LEU A 77 -0.62 8.86 5.35
C LEU A 77 0.14 9.88 4.49
N PRO A 78 -0.36 11.12 4.37
CA PRO A 78 0.35 12.19 3.69
C PRO A 78 1.58 12.61 4.51
N SER A 79 2.62 13.14 3.87
CA SER A 79 3.68 13.81 4.64
C SER A 79 3.12 15.10 5.22
N ALA A 80 3.37 15.34 6.51
CA ALA A 80 2.85 16.50 7.24
C ALA A 80 3.63 17.78 6.93
N VAL A 81 3.86 18.09 5.65
CA VAL A 81 4.64 19.25 5.22
C VAL A 81 3.67 20.37 4.82
N ASP A 82 3.78 21.49 5.53
CA ASP A 82 3.11 22.78 5.32
C ASP A 82 1.58 22.80 5.47
N CYS A 83 1.13 22.92 6.72
CA CYS A 83 -0.29 23.12 7.04
C CYS A 83 -0.63 24.63 7.08
N CYS A 84 -1.63 25.03 6.29
CA CYS A 84 -2.32 26.32 6.39
C CYS A 84 -3.80 26.04 6.68
N ASP A 85 -4.45 26.82 7.55
CA ASP A 85 -5.84 26.63 7.98
C ASP A 85 -6.85 26.61 6.83
N ALA A 86 -6.61 27.40 5.78
CA ALA A 86 -7.42 27.41 4.57
C ALA A 86 -7.51 26.03 3.89
N ALA A 87 -6.49 25.19 4.13
CA ALA A 87 -6.38 23.88 3.53
C ALA A 87 -7.28 22.84 4.22
N ILE A 88 -7.84 23.09 5.41
CA ILE A 88 -8.80 22.16 6.07
C ILE A 88 -10.19 22.24 5.45
N VAL A 89 -10.71 23.44 5.19
CA VAL A 89 -12.03 23.62 4.55
C VAL A 89 -12.04 23.00 3.16
N GLU A 90 -10.95 23.15 2.41
CA GLU A 90 -10.77 22.50 1.11
C GLU A 90 -10.78 20.96 1.23
N LEU A 91 -10.09 20.40 2.24
CA LEU A 91 -10.12 18.97 2.50
C LEU A 91 -11.51 18.46 2.90
N MET A 92 -12.30 19.25 3.62
CA MET A 92 -13.70 18.90 3.91
C MET A 92 -14.54 18.81 2.63
N GLY A 93 -14.40 19.77 1.72
CA GLY A 93 -15.02 19.71 0.40
C GLY A 93 -14.58 18.47 -0.39
N LYS A 94 -13.28 18.16 -0.35
CA LYS A 94 -12.72 16.95 -0.97
C LYS A 94 -13.25 15.66 -0.33
N ALA A 95 -13.47 15.64 0.98
CA ALA A 95 -14.04 14.49 1.69
C ALA A 95 -15.45 14.21 1.19
N TRP A 96 -16.31 15.22 1.04
CA TRP A 96 -17.64 15.03 0.47
C TRP A 96 -17.63 14.61 -1.00
N SER A 97 -16.76 15.22 -1.82
CA SER A 97 -16.62 14.83 -3.22
C SER A 97 -16.17 13.37 -3.35
N THR A 98 -15.17 12.94 -2.58
CA THR A 98 -14.70 11.54 -2.61
C THR A 98 -15.69 10.56 -2.02
N HIS A 99 -16.51 10.99 -1.05
CA HIS A 99 -17.65 10.20 -0.58
C HIS A 99 -18.69 9.99 -1.69
N GLY A 100 -18.97 11.04 -2.48
CA GLY A 100 -19.82 10.96 -3.66
C GLY A 100 -19.27 9.98 -4.70
N ASP A 101 -17.97 10.01 -4.98
CA ASP A 101 -17.32 9.05 -5.89
C ASP A 101 -17.51 7.59 -5.45
N VAL A 102 -17.43 7.32 -4.13
CA VAL A 102 -17.70 5.97 -3.58
C VAL A 102 -19.13 5.56 -3.85
N GLY A 103 -20.10 6.43 -3.55
CA GLY A 103 -21.51 6.15 -3.80
C GLY A 103 -21.82 5.88 -5.27
N GLN A 104 -21.24 6.67 -6.18
CA GLN A 104 -21.41 6.50 -7.63
C GLN A 104 -20.85 5.16 -8.12
N GLU A 105 -19.65 4.76 -7.67
CA GLU A 105 -19.07 3.49 -8.10
C GLU A 105 -19.88 2.30 -7.56
N ILE A 106 -20.38 2.38 -6.32
CA ILE A 106 -21.27 1.35 -5.75
C ILE A 106 -22.56 1.22 -6.57
N VAL A 107 -23.22 2.33 -6.88
CA VAL A 107 -24.44 2.31 -7.71
C VAL A 107 -24.15 1.63 -9.04
N LYS A 108 -23.07 2.05 -9.72
CA LYS A 108 -22.65 1.50 -11.01
C LYS A 108 -22.38 0.00 -10.95
N THR A 109 -21.68 -0.48 -9.92
CA THR A 109 -21.42 -1.91 -9.70
C THR A 109 -22.68 -2.74 -9.45
N LEU A 110 -23.79 -2.11 -9.06
CA LEU A 110 -25.06 -2.79 -8.80
C LEU A 110 -26.07 -2.66 -9.96
N GLU A 111 -25.77 -1.86 -11.00
CA GLU A 111 -26.71 -1.52 -12.09
C GLU A 111 -27.18 -2.75 -12.90
N ASP A 112 -26.30 -3.72 -13.14
CA ASP A 112 -26.60 -4.90 -13.95
C ASP A 112 -27.01 -6.13 -13.11
N GLY A 113 -27.05 -5.97 -11.78
CA GLY A 113 -27.39 -7.02 -10.82
C GLY A 113 -26.30 -8.08 -10.62
N ARG A 114 -25.07 -7.87 -11.10
CA ARG A 114 -23.95 -8.81 -10.97
C ARG A 114 -22.68 -8.10 -10.55
N VAL A 115 -22.15 -8.47 -9.38
CA VAL A 115 -20.87 -7.92 -8.91
C VAL A 115 -19.71 -8.78 -9.41
N GLU A 116 -18.80 -8.18 -10.19
CA GLU A 116 -17.57 -8.82 -10.63
C GLU A 116 -16.36 -8.42 -9.78
N ARG A 117 -15.35 -9.30 -9.73
CA ARG A 117 -14.15 -9.09 -8.90
C ARG A 117 -13.41 -7.79 -9.22
N HIS A 118 -13.28 -7.48 -10.51
CA HIS A 118 -12.58 -6.29 -10.97
C HIS A 118 -13.34 -4.99 -10.60
N GLU A 119 -14.63 -5.08 -10.27
CA GLU A 119 -15.45 -3.95 -9.81
C GLU A 119 -15.31 -3.72 -8.32
N ILE A 120 -15.23 -4.80 -7.54
CA ILE A 120 -14.87 -4.74 -6.12
C ILE A 120 -13.53 -4.00 -5.96
N GLU A 121 -12.54 -4.33 -6.79
CA GLU A 121 -11.24 -3.64 -6.79
C GLU A 121 -11.36 -2.12 -7.06
N ARG A 122 -12.29 -1.70 -7.92
CA ARG A 122 -12.57 -0.27 -8.16
C ARG A 122 -13.24 0.39 -6.96
N VAL A 123 -14.24 -0.27 -6.36
CA VAL A 123 -14.94 0.22 -5.17
C VAL A 123 -13.95 0.37 -4.01
N ASP A 124 -13.14 -0.64 -3.75
CA ASP A 124 -12.08 -0.61 -2.73
C ASP A 124 -11.13 0.56 -2.96
N HIS A 125 -10.67 0.77 -4.20
CA HIS A 125 -9.82 1.90 -4.54
C HIS A 125 -10.46 3.26 -4.19
N ARG A 126 -11.76 3.43 -4.48
CA ARG A 126 -12.50 4.67 -4.11
C ARG A 126 -12.62 4.82 -2.59
N ILE A 127 -12.90 3.74 -1.88
CA ILE A 127 -13.00 3.73 -0.41
C ILE A 127 -11.66 4.12 0.21
N PHE A 128 -10.55 3.53 -0.22
CA PHE A 128 -9.22 3.88 0.30
C PHE A 128 -8.86 5.32 0.02
N LYS A 129 -9.17 5.83 -1.17
CA LYS A 129 -8.95 7.24 -1.50
C LYS A 129 -9.76 8.17 -0.58
N HIS A 130 -11.01 7.83 -0.26
CA HIS A 130 -11.81 8.60 0.70
C HIS A 130 -11.23 8.53 2.12
N ALA A 131 -10.83 7.33 2.58
CA ALA A 131 -10.19 7.14 3.86
C ALA A 131 -8.89 7.95 4.00
N GLN A 132 -8.07 8.03 2.94
CA GLN A 132 -6.88 8.90 2.89
C GLN A 132 -7.24 10.34 3.19
N VAL A 133 -8.26 10.91 2.52
CA VAL A 133 -8.68 12.30 2.76
C VAL A 133 -9.10 12.54 4.20
N LEU A 134 -9.80 11.59 4.83
CA LEU A 134 -10.17 11.71 6.25
C LEU A 134 -8.94 11.66 7.18
N LEU A 135 -7.96 10.81 6.87
CA LEU A 135 -6.71 10.74 7.61
C LEU A 135 -5.84 11.97 7.38
N ASP A 136 -5.87 12.59 6.19
CA ASP A 136 -5.20 13.86 5.90
C ASP A 136 -5.73 14.97 6.83
N ILE A 137 -7.06 15.04 6.99
CA ILE A 137 -7.69 16.00 7.92
C ILE A 137 -7.18 15.77 9.35
N SER A 138 -7.18 14.52 9.81
CA SER A 138 -6.69 14.16 11.15
C SER A 138 -5.21 14.51 11.35
N ALA A 139 -4.37 14.22 10.36
CA ALA A 139 -2.94 14.52 10.38
C ALA A 139 -2.70 16.04 10.46
N ARG A 140 -3.46 16.85 9.71
CA ARG A 140 -3.35 18.31 9.76
C ARG A 140 -3.79 18.88 11.10
N LEU A 141 -4.91 18.40 11.65
CA LEU A 141 -5.35 18.80 12.98
C LEU A 141 -4.30 18.50 14.06
N ARG A 142 -3.60 17.34 13.96
CA ARG A 142 -2.49 17.03 14.86
C ARG A 142 -1.31 18.00 14.71
N GLY A 143 -1.02 18.46 13.49
CA GLY A 143 0.02 19.46 13.25
C GLY A 143 -0.29 20.85 13.81
N MET A 144 -1.56 21.13 14.11
CA MET A 144 -2.02 22.39 14.71
C MET A 144 -2.14 22.32 16.23
N ALA A 145 -1.99 21.14 16.84
CA ALA A 145 -2.08 20.98 18.29
C ALA A 145 -0.81 21.53 18.95
N GLU A 146 -0.99 22.39 19.97
CA GLU A 146 0.08 22.93 20.84
C GLU A 146 0.58 21.91 21.87
#